data_AF-A0A9P4DBQ5-F1
#
_entry.id   AF-A0A9P4DBQ5-F1
#
_cell.length_a   1.000
_cell.length_b   1.000
_cell.length_c   1.000
_cell.angle_alpha   90.00
_cell.angle_beta   90.00
_cell.angle_gamma   90.00
#
_symmetry.space_group_name_H-M   'P 1'
#
loop_
_entity.id
_entity.type
_entity.pdbx_description
1 polymer ?
#
loop_
_entity_poly.entity_id
_entity_poly.type
_entity_poly.pdbx_seq_one_letter_code
_entity_poly.pdbx_strand_id
1 'polypeptide(L)' 'MKVGDIMQFSKDILHTLTLEILKEKYDFKNSSEEELLKHYHEIFLKLSEVNNSFSKGDGLSVFKQM' A
#
# COMPACT_ATOMS: atom_id res chain seq x y z
N MET A 1 -12.54 23.49 -4.74
CA MET A 1 -12.05 22.32 -3.96
C MET A 1 -11.45 22.85 -2.67
N LYS A 2 -11.89 22.39 -1.50
CA LYS A 2 -11.30 22.78 -0.22
C LYS A 2 -9.99 22.01 -0.06
N VAL A 3 -8.91 22.71 0.29
CA VAL A 3 -7.64 22.09 0.68
C VAL A 3 -7.94 21.26 1.94
N GLY A 4 -7.98 19.94 1.81
CA GLY A 4 -8.38 19.03 2.90
C GLY A 4 -9.02 17.72 2.46
N ASP A 5 -9.45 17.58 1.21
CA ASP A 5 -9.87 16.28 0.68
C ASP A 5 -8.63 15.43 0.43
N ILE A 6 -8.21 14.64 1.42
CA ILE A 6 -7.12 13.68 1.22
C ILE A 6 -7.63 12.61 0.27
N MET A 7 -7.08 12.61 -0.94
CA MET A 7 -7.47 11.69 -2.01
C MET A 7 -7.04 10.28 -1.63
N GLN A 8 -8.00 9.43 -1.27
CA GLN A 8 -7.75 8.00 -1.16
C GLN A 8 -7.48 7.44 -2.55
N PHE A 9 -6.48 6.58 -2.65
CA PHE A 9 -6.26 5.78 -3.85
C PHE A 9 -7.41 4.78 -4.01
N SER A 10 -7.83 4.57 -5.26
CA SER A 10 -8.77 3.50 -5.59
C SER A 10 -8.11 2.14 -5.34
N LYS A 11 -8.94 1.11 -5.19
CA LYS A 11 -8.47 -0.28 -5.02
C LYS A 11 -7.53 -0.72 -6.16
N ASP A 12 -7.81 -0.28 -7.38
CA ASP A 12 -7.00 -0.61 -8.57
C ASP A 12 -5.60 0.02 -8.51
N ILE A 13 -5.51 1.25 -8.00
CA ILE A 13 -4.23 1.91 -7.76
C ILE A 13 -3.46 1.15 -6.66
N LEU A 14 -4.12 0.74 -5.58
CA LEU A 14 -3.49 -0.06 -4.54
C LEU A 14 -2.97 -1.40 -5.08
N HIS A 15 -3.74 -2.09 -5.91
CA HIS A 15 -3.30 -3.32 -6.57
C HIS A 15 -2.05 -3.10 -7.43
N THR A 16 -2.05 -2.04 -8.23
CA THR A 16 -0.91 -1.69 -9.09
C THR A 16 0.34 -1.41 -8.24
N LEU A 17 0.21 -0.60 -7.19
CA LEU A 17 1.29 -0.29 -6.26
C LEU A 17 1.82 -1.56 -5.55
N THR A 18 0.93 -2.44 -5.10
CA THR A 18 1.34 -3.71 -4.49
C THR A 18 2.19 -4.53 -5.46
N LEU A 19 1.78 -4.65 -6.73
CA LEU A 19 2.54 -5.41 -7.73
C LEU A 19 3.90 -4.80 -8.02
N GLU A 20 3.99 -3.48 -8.14
CA GLU A 20 5.27 -2.80 -8.38
C GLU A 20 6.25 -2.97 -7.20
N ILE A 21 5.77 -2.81 -5.96
CA ILE A 21 6.57 -3.05 -4.75
C ILE A 21 7.00 -4.53 -4.68
N LEU A 22 6.08 -5.45 -4.99
CA LEU A 22 6.38 -6.88 -4.97
C LEU A 22 7.50 -7.20 -5.96
N LYS A 23 7.41 -6.70 -7.21
CA LYS A 23 8.44 -6.89 -8.25
C LYS A 23 9.80 -6.28 -7.89
N GLU A 24 9.80 -5.13 -7.22
CA GLU A 24 11.03 -4.45 -6.82
C GLU A 24 11.74 -5.19 -5.67
N LYS A 25 10.98 -5.74 -4.72
CA LYS A 25 11.52 -6.29 -3.47
C LYS A 25 11.72 -7.81 -3.46
N TYR A 26 11.06 -8.54 -4.34
CA TYR A 26 11.04 -10.00 -4.31
C TYR A 26 11.47 -10.59 -5.65
N ASP A 27 12.14 -11.73 -5.59
CA ASP A 27 12.62 -12.44 -6.77
C ASP A 27 11.55 -13.42 -7.29
N PHE A 28 10.80 -12.98 -8.30
CA PHE A 28 9.75 -13.78 -8.92
C PHE A 28 10.25 -15.06 -9.59
N LYS A 29 11.53 -15.14 -9.94
CA LYS A 29 12.09 -16.32 -10.62
C LYS A 29 12.38 -17.45 -9.64
N ASN A 30 12.69 -17.10 -8.39
CA ASN A 30 13.16 -18.04 -7.38
C ASN A 30 12.18 -18.22 -6.20
N SER A 31 11.14 -17.39 -6.11
CA SER A 31 10.06 -17.57 -5.13
C SER A 31 8.94 -18.47 -5.66
N SER A 32 8.32 -19.23 -4.76
CA SER A 32 7.10 -19.96 -5.06
C SER A 32 5.90 -19.02 -5.22
N GLU A 33 4.86 -19.48 -5.91
CA GLU A 33 3.61 -18.74 -6.05
C GLU A 33 2.97 -18.44 -4.68
N GLU A 34 3.01 -19.39 -3.74
CA GLU A 34 2.48 -19.22 -2.39
C GLU A 34 3.20 -18.10 -1.62
N GLU A 35 4.53 -18.05 -1.70
CA GLU A 35 5.33 -16.99 -1.07
C GLU A 35 5.02 -15.62 -1.68
N LEU A 36 4.94 -15.54 -3.01
CA LEU A 36 4.60 -14.29 -3.70
C LEU A 36 3.20 -13.80 -3.36
N LEU A 37 2.21 -14.71 -3.28
CA LEU A 37 0.85 -14.38 -2.88
C LEU A 37 0.76 -13.92 -1.43
N LYS A 38 1.52 -14.55 -0.53
CA LYS A 38 1.62 -14.12 0.87
C LYS A 38 2.16 -12.69 0.97
N HIS A 39 3.28 -12.41 0.30
CA HIS A 39 3.88 -11.07 0.31
C HIS A 39 2.99 -10.02 -0.36
N TYR A 40 2.35 -10.38 -1.46
CA TYR A 40 1.35 -9.54 -2.11
C TYR A 40 0.25 -9.12 -1.13
N HIS A 41 -0.31 -10.10 -0.41
CA HIS A 41 -1.38 -9.86 0.55
C HIS A 41 -0.94 -8.95 1.70
N GLU A 42 0.24 -9.20 2.27
CA GLU A 42 0.81 -8.39 3.34
C GLU A 42 1.04 -6.93 2.92
N ILE A 43 1.59 -6.70 1.72
CA ILE A 43 1.81 -5.35 1.18
C ILE A 43 0.46 -4.65 0.93
N PHE A 44 -0.49 -5.34 0.29
CA PHE A 44 -1.80 -4.77 -0.04
C PHE A 44 -2.57 -4.37 1.22
N LEU A 45 -2.52 -5.18 2.28
CA LEU A 45 -3.15 -4.86 3.56
C LEU A 45 -2.56 -3.57 4.16
N LYS A 46 -1.23 -3.46 4.24
CA LYS A 46 -0.56 -2.27 4.78
C LYS A 46 -0.88 -1.02 3.96
N LEU A 47 -0.84 -1.11 2.64
CA LEU A 47 -1.23 0.00 1.76
C LEU A 47 -2.69 0.39 1.96
N SER A 48 -3.59 -0.58 2.13
CA SER A 48 -5.00 -0.33 2.40
C SER A 48 -5.22 0.33 3.75
N GLU A 49 -4.51 -0.09 4.80
CA GLU A 49 -4.56 0.52 6.13
C GLU A 49 -4.12 1.98 6.09
N VAL A 50 -3.00 2.27 5.44
CA VAL A 50 -2.49 3.64 5.27
C VAL A 50 -3.45 4.47 4.41
N ASN A 51 -3.95 3.92 3.29
CA ASN A 51 -4.94 4.59 2.44
C ASN A 51 -6.24 4.94 3.21
N ASN A 52 -6.61 4.10 4.17
CA ASN A 52 -7.78 4.30 5.03
C ASN A 52 -7.51 5.17 6.27
N SER A 53 -6.27 5.34 6.72
CA SER A 53 -5.95 6.25 7.82
C SER A 53 -6.00 7.71 7.37
N PHE A 54 -5.72 7.97 6.08
CA PHE A 54 -5.85 9.28 5.47
C PHE A 54 -7.28 9.86 5.49
N SER A 55 -8.33 9.04 5.47
CA SER A 55 -9.72 9.53 5.57
C SER A 55 -10.15 9.91 6.98
N LYS A 56 -9.38 9.52 8.02
CA LYS A 56 -9.71 9.78 9.43
C LYS A 56 -9.08 11.05 10.00
N GLY A 57 -8.33 11.81 9.21
CA GLY A 57 -7.68 13.06 9.66
C GLY A 57 -6.40 12.85 10.50
N ASP A 58 -5.97 11.61 10.73
CA ASP A 58 -4.76 11.27 11.50
C ASP A 58 -3.47 11.23 10.66
N GLY A 59 -3.58 11.47 9.34
CA GLY A 59 -2.51 11.25 8.34
C GLY A 59 -1.22 12.06 8.51
N LEU A 60 -1.18 13.04 9.42
CA LEU A 60 0.03 13.86 9.67
C LEU A 60 0.95 13.29 10.77
N SER A 61 0.50 12.31 11.55
CA SER A 61 1.30 11.77 12.67
C SER A 61 2.25 10.63 12.23
N VAL A 62 1.96 9.94 11.12
CA VAL A 62 2.78 8.82 10.61
C VAL A 62 4.14 9.28 10.07
N PHE A 63 4.23 10.50 9.54
CA PHE A 63 5.49 11.06 9.00
C PHE A 63 6.37 11.75 10.04
N LYS A 64 5.90 11.93 11.30
CA LYS A 64 6.63 12.70 12.33
C LYS A 64 7.60 11.88 13.18
N GLN A 65 7.81 10.59 12.87
CA GLN A 65 8.70 9.70 13.63
C GLN A 65 9.92 9.18 12.84
N MET A 66 10.27 9.81 11.70
CA MET A 66 11.59 9.62 11.07
C MET A 66 12.52 10.77 11.42
#